data_AF-A0A1R1AKZ2-F1
#
_entry.id   AF-A0A1R1AKZ2-F1
#
_cell.length_a   1.000
_cell.length_b   1.000
_cell.length_c   1.000
_cell.angle_alpha   90.00
_cell.angle_beta   90.00
_cell.angle_gamma   90.00
#
_symmetry.space_group_name_H-M   'P 1'
#
loop_
_entity.id
_entity.type
_entity.pdbx_description
1 polymer ?
#
loop_
_entity_poly.entity_id
_entity_poly.type
_entity_poly.pdbx_seq_one_letter_code
_entity_poly.pdbx_strand_id
1 'polypeptide(L)'
;METIQCNLECEKITKMYGWSYAVVFPKTLPHPLPRNISFLSGFLRTHTYYNEWYERVINRMHIIGPCTVEQLSLSFIDSYDPLFIKPLVYHLIAVGVFLTDVRQVISSNSMIGINTEMKAPLIITSEGSY
;
A
#
# COMPACT_ATOMS: atom_id res chain seq x y z
N MET A 1 24.56 23.14 -5.96
CA MET A 1 23.71 22.84 -4.79
C MET A 1 22.33 23.40 -5.09
N GLU A 2 21.33 22.56 -5.33
CA GLU A 2 19.94 23.02 -5.46
C GLU A 2 19.45 23.48 -4.08
N THR A 3 19.02 24.74 -3.98
CA THR A 3 18.37 25.28 -2.79
C THR A 3 16.97 24.68 -2.68
N ILE A 4 16.79 23.78 -1.71
CA ILE A 4 15.49 23.20 -1.37
C ILE A 4 14.60 24.33 -0.84
N GLN A 5 13.56 24.69 -1.59
CA GLN A 5 12.62 25.71 -1.17
C GLN A 5 11.62 25.12 -0.18
N CYS A 6 11.85 25.36 1.11
CA CYS A 6 10.93 24.98 2.18
C CYS A 6 9.69 25.88 2.17
N ASN A 7 8.53 25.30 2.49
CA ASN A 7 7.33 26.09 2.77
C ASN A 7 7.53 26.87 4.08
N LEU A 8 7.43 28.20 4.02
CA LEU A 8 7.67 29.10 5.15
C LEU A 8 6.72 28.86 6.32
N GLU A 9 5.47 28.49 6.06
CA GLU A 9 4.48 28.22 7.11
C GLU A 9 4.77 26.91 7.83
N CYS A 10 5.15 25.85 7.10
CA CYS A 10 5.62 24.60 7.69
C CYS A 10 6.86 24.82 8.57
N GLU A 11 7.78 25.67 8.13
CA GLU A 11 8.99 26.02 8.89
C GLU A 11 8.67 26.77 10.20
N LYS A 12 7.75 27.74 10.17
CA LYS A 12 7.30 28.45 11.39
C LYS A 12 6.67 27.48 12.40
N ILE A 13 5.80 26.59 11.93
CA ILE A 13 5.12 25.61 12.78
C ILE A 13 6.14 24.66 13.43
N THR A 14 7.04 24.10 12.63
CA THR A 14 8.07 23.18 13.16
C THR A 14 8.98 23.86 14.17
N LYS A 15 9.40 25.11 13.96
CA LYS A 15 10.14 25.88 14.97
C LYS A 15 9.37 26.10 16.26
N MET A 16 8.08 26.43 16.17
CA MET A 16 7.21 26.64 17.33
C MET A 16 7.08 25.38 18.21
N TYR A 17 7.04 24.20 17.59
CA TYR A 17 6.95 22.91 18.30
C TYR A 17 8.31 22.25 18.57
N GLY A 18 9.43 22.87 18.20
CA GLY A 18 10.76 22.27 18.34
C GLY A 18 10.98 21.02 17.47
N TRP A 19 10.27 20.90 16.35
CA TRP A 19 10.38 19.77 15.43
C TRP A 19 11.43 19.99 14.35
N SER A 20 11.99 18.89 13.85
CA SER A 20 12.85 18.90 12.67
C SER A 20 12.00 18.86 11.40
N TYR A 21 12.26 19.77 10.46
CA TYR A 21 11.60 19.81 9.16
C TYR A 21 12.54 19.31 8.08
N ALA A 22 12.08 18.33 7.29
CA ALA A 22 12.81 17.83 6.13
C ALA A 22 11.86 17.71 4.94
N VAL A 23 12.26 18.28 3.80
CA VAL A 23 11.54 18.10 2.53
C VAL A 23 12.11 16.86 1.85
N VAL A 24 11.26 15.86 1.61
CA VAL A 24 11.64 14.64 0.90
C VAL A 24 11.10 14.73 -0.52
N PHE A 25 12.00 14.65 -1.50
CA PHE A 25 11.63 14.61 -2.91
C PHE A 25 11.57 13.17 -3.41
N PRO A 26 10.69 12.84 -4.38
CA PRO A 26 10.68 11.50 -4.96
C PRO A 26 12.05 11.04 -5.50
N LYS A 27 12.84 11.99 -6.04
CA LYS A 27 14.20 11.74 -6.55
C LYS A 27 15.22 11.40 -5.44
N THR A 28 14.96 11.80 -4.20
CA THR A 28 15.86 11.55 -3.06
C THR A 28 15.51 10.27 -2.30
N LEU A 29 14.42 9.59 -2.67
CA LEU A 29 14.05 8.33 -2.04
C LEU A 29 15.02 7.21 -2.44
N PRO A 30 15.42 6.34 -1.50
CA PRO A 30 16.26 5.19 -1.82
C PRO A 30 15.52 4.22 -2.75
N HIS A 31 16.24 3.67 -3.72
CA HIS A 31 15.75 2.51 -4.46
C HIS A 31 15.57 1.33 -3.47
N PRO A 32 14.43 0.59 -3.48
CA PRO A 32 13.41 0.48 -4.52
C PRO A 32 12.11 1.29 -4.30
N LEU A 33 12.08 2.25 -3.37
CA LEU A 33 10.83 2.91 -2.97
C LEU A 33 10.07 3.59 -4.14
N PRO A 34 10.70 4.41 -5.01
CA PRO A 34 9.97 5.02 -6.12
C PRO A 34 9.34 4.00 -7.07
N ARG A 35 10.04 2.87 -7.30
CA ARG A 35 9.53 1.78 -8.15
C ARG A 35 8.33 1.11 -7.50
N ASN A 36 8.41 0.79 -6.21
CA ASN A 36 7.31 0.17 -5.47
C ASN A 36 6.08 1.07 -5.42
N ILE A 37 6.27 2.38 -5.19
CA ILE A 37 5.17 3.37 -5.22
C ILE A 37 4.52 3.39 -6.61
N SER A 38 5.32 3.45 -7.68
CA SER A 38 4.81 3.43 -9.06
C SER A 38 4.08 2.12 -9.40
N PHE A 39 4.57 0.99 -8.92
CA PHE A 39 3.92 -0.31 -9.09
C PHE A 39 2.57 -0.36 -8.35
N LEU A 40 2.55 -0.03 -7.05
CA LEU A 40 1.35 -0.11 -6.20
C LEU A 40 0.29 0.93 -6.57
N SER A 41 0.69 2.10 -7.09
CA SER A 41 -0.27 3.14 -7.52
C SER A 41 -1.21 2.63 -8.62
N GLY A 42 -0.75 1.71 -9.46
CA GLY A 42 -1.57 1.03 -10.47
C GLY A 42 -2.71 0.17 -9.89
N PHE A 43 -2.63 -0.20 -8.60
CA PHE A 43 -3.61 -1.03 -7.91
C PHE A 43 -4.50 -0.25 -6.95
N LEU A 44 -4.40 1.09 -6.88
CA LEU A 44 -5.28 1.90 -6.04
C LEU A 44 -6.73 1.91 -6.55
N ARG A 45 -6.93 1.72 -7.87
CA ARG A 45 -8.27 1.67 -8.47
C ARG A 45 -8.94 0.33 -8.14
N THR A 46 -10.19 0.39 -7.68
CA THR A 46 -10.98 -0.80 -7.40
C THR A 46 -11.52 -1.43 -8.69
N HIS A 47 -11.65 -2.76 -8.70
CA HIS A 47 -12.36 -3.51 -9.72
C HIS A 47 -13.69 -4.00 -9.17
N THR A 48 -14.69 -4.19 -10.04
CA THR A 48 -16.06 -4.58 -9.64
C THR A 48 -16.10 -5.88 -8.83
N TYR A 49 -15.22 -6.83 -9.12
CA TYR A 49 -15.15 -8.12 -8.43
C TYR A 49 -14.45 -8.05 -7.06
N TYR A 50 -13.76 -6.96 -6.72
CA TYR A 50 -13.06 -6.87 -5.43
C TYR A 50 -14.01 -6.97 -4.26
N ASN A 51 -15.20 -6.36 -4.35
CA ASN A 51 -16.17 -6.35 -3.25
C ASN A 51 -16.59 -7.76 -2.81
N GLU A 52 -16.63 -8.74 -3.72
CA GLU A 52 -16.99 -10.12 -3.37
C GLU A 52 -15.86 -10.85 -2.62
N TRP A 53 -14.60 -10.53 -2.97
CA TRP A 53 -13.43 -11.27 -2.51
C TRP A 53 -12.64 -10.58 -1.40
N TYR A 54 -12.88 -9.29 -1.18
CA TYR A 54 -12.14 -8.45 -0.23
C TYR A 54 -12.06 -9.09 1.16
N GLU A 55 -13.23 -9.31 1.77
CA GLU A 55 -13.34 -9.93 3.09
C GLU A 55 -12.83 -11.37 3.11
N ARG A 56 -13.02 -12.12 2.03
CA ARG A 56 -12.54 -13.51 1.95
C ARG A 56 -11.02 -13.59 1.94
N VAL A 57 -10.36 -12.69 1.22
CA VAL A 57 -8.89 -12.60 1.15
C VAL A 57 -8.31 -12.18 2.49
N ILE A 58 -8.90 -11.20 3.17
CA ILE A 58 -8.47 -10.77 4.51
C ILE A 58 -8.65 -11.91 5.52
N ASN A 59 -9.81 -12.55 5.55
CA ASN A 59 -10.08 -13.67 6.45
C ASN A 59 -9.14 -14.86 6.19
N ARG A 60 -8.82 -15.14 4.92
CA ARG A 60 -7.85 -16.18 4.59
C ARG A 60 -6.45 -15.85 5.12
N MET A 61 -6.02 -14.58 5.02
CA MET A 61 -4.76 -14.13 5.61
C MET A 61 -4.75 -14.28 7.14
N HIS A 62 -5.87 -14.01 7.83
CA HIS A 62 -5.98 -14.27 9.28
C HIS A 62 -5.79 -15.75 9.62
N ILE A 63 -6.27 -16.67 8.79
CA ILE A 63 -6.21 -18.11 9.02
C ILE A 63 -4.82 -18.67 8.70
N ILE A 64 -4.24 -18.31 7.55
CA ILE A 64 -2.93 -18.82 7.11
C ILE A 64 -1.80 -18.14 7.89
N GLY A 65 -1.98 -16.89 8.28
CA GLY A 65 -0.92 -16.03 8.80
C GLY A 65 -0.03 -15.45 7.69
N PRO A 66 1.07 -14.76 8.07
CA PRO A 66 1.97 -14.13 7.13
C PRO A 66 2.51 -15.13 6.09
N CYS A 67 2.39 -14.78 4.82
CA CYS A 67 2.77 -15.62 3.69
C CYS A 67 3.15 -14.75 2.48
N THR A 68 3.57 -15.34 1.37
CA THR A 68 3.81 -14.57 0.14
C THR A 68 2.52 -14.24 -0.60
N VAL A 69 2.56 -13.21 -1.45
CA VAL A 69 1.45 -12.88 -2.36
C VAL A 69 1.03 -14.09 -3.21
N GLU A 70 2.01 -14.85 -3.70
CA GLU A 70 1.80 -16.10 -4.44
C GLU A 70 1.04 -17.14 -3.62
N GLN A 71 1.50 -17.41 -2.40
CA GLN A 71 0.90 -18.41 -1.52
C GLN A 71 -0.54 -18.05 -1.15
N LEU A 72 -0.80 -16.78 -0.79
CA LEU A 72 -2.16 -16.34 -0.50
C LEU A 72 -3.07 -16.53 -1.71
N SER A 73 -2.61 -16.15 -2.90
CA SER A 73 -3.41 -16.25 -4.13
C SER A 73 -3.71 -17.70 -4.50
N LEU A 74 -2.72 -18.59 -4.38
CA LEU A 74 -2.89 -20.03 -4.65
C LEU A 74 -3.82 -20.71 -3.65
N SER A 75 -3.98 -20.19 -2.44
CA SER A 75 -4.94 -20.74 -1.46
C SER A 75 -6.42 -20.61 -1.89
N PHE A 76 -6.70 -19.88 -2.97
CA PHE A 76 -8.03 -19.74 -3.56
C PHE A 76 -8.25 -20.58 -4.81
N ILE A 77 -7.28 -21.39 -5.25
CA ILE A 77 -7.32 -22.08 -6.55
C ILE A 77 -8.57 -22.94 -6.76
N ASP A 78 -9.13 -23.51 -5.69
CA ASP A 78 -10.34 -24.34 -5.74
C ASP A 78 -11.64 -23.52 -5.91
N SER A 79 -11.59 -22.22 -5.66
CA SER A 79 -12.76 -21.32 -5.64
C SER A 79 -12.72 -20.22 -6.68
N TYR A 80 -11.51 -19.79 -7.09
CA TYR A 80 -11.32 -18.67 -8.00
C TYR A 80 -9.94 -18.73 -8.64
N ASP A 81 -9.82 -18.22 -9.87
CA ASP A 81 -8.53 -18.21 -10.56
C ASP A 81 -7.56 -17.24 -9.83
N PRO A 82 -6.38 -17.74 -9.37
CA PRO A 82 -5.38 -16.94 -8.67
C PRO A 82 -4.93 -15.67 -9.41
N LEU A 83 -5.05 -15.64 -10.74
CA LEU A 83 -4.71 -14.46 -11.56
C LEU A 83 -5.55 -13.23 -11.23
N PHE A 84 -6.77 -13.42 -10.72
CA PHE A 84 -7.63 -12.32 -10.28
C PHE A 84 -7.46 -11.97 -8.79
N ILE A 85 -6.97 -12.90 -7.98
CA ILE A 85 -6.67 -12.65 -6.57
C ILE A 85 -5.40 -11.81 -6.42
N LYS A 86 -4.34 -12.07 -7.19
CA LYS A 86 -3.08 -11.32 -7.11
C LYS A 86 -3.27 -9.79 -7.20
N PRO A 87 -4.02 -9.24 -8.17
CA PRO A 87 -4.35 -7.81 -8.21
C PRO A 87 -5.02 -7.31 -6.93
N LEU A 88 -5.98 -8.06 -6.38
CA LEU A 88 -6.64 -7.69 -5.13
C LEU A 88 -5.66 -7.69 -3.94
N VAL A 89 -4.73 -8.64 -3.89
CA VAL A 89 -3.68 -8.64 -2.85
C VAL A 89 -2.79 -7.39 -2.96
N TYR A 90 -2.38 -7.01 -4.17
CA TYR A 90 -1.62 -5.76 -4.36
C TYR A 90 -2.45 -4.52 -4.05
N HIS A 91 -3.75 -4.53 -4.34
CA HIS A 91 -4.66 -3.47 -3.91
C HIS A 91 -4.69 -3.35 -2.39
N LEU A 92 -4.82 -4.47 -1.67
CA LEU A 92 -4.82 -4.50 -0.20
C LEU A 92 -3.51 -4.02 0.41
N ILE A 93 -2.37 -4.25 -0.25
CA ILE A 93 -1.08 -3.65 0.11
C ILE A 93 -1.11 -2.14 -0.15
N ALA A 94 -1.57 -1.71 -1.33
CA ALA A 94 -1.57 -0.31 -1.74
C ALA A 94 -2.45 0.57 -0.84
N VAL A 95 -3.60 0.05 -0.38
CA VAL A 95 -4.46 0.76 0.57
C VAL A 95 -4.00 0.61 2.02
N GLY A 96 -3.00 -0.22 2.29
CA GLY A 96 -2.40 -0.39 3.62
C GLY A 96 -3.08 -1.41 4.53
N VAL A 97 -4.00 -2.22 4.03
CA VAL A 97 -4.60 -3.34 4.78
C VAL A 97 -3.59 -4.46 4.99
N PHE A 98 -2.75 -4.73 3.98
CA PHE A 98 -1.60 -5.62 4.11
C PHE A 98 -0.29 -4.83 4.18
N LEU A 99 0.65 -5.32 4.98
CA LEU A 99 2.01 -4.81 5.09
C LEU A 99 2.98 -5.70 4.33
N THR A 100 4.01 -5.09 3.74
CA THR A 100 5.16 -5.76 3.12
C THR A 100 6.40 -4.90 3.33
N ASP A 101 7.60 -5.50 3.28
CA ASP A 101 8.85 -4.73 3.33
C ASP A 101 9.05 -3.95 2.02
N VAL A 102 8.83 -2.64 2.07
CA VAL A 102 8.99 -1.74 0.93
C VAL A 102 10.46 -1.44 0.60
N ARG A 103 11.42 -1.82 1.46
CA ARG A 103 12.86 -1.68 1.17
C ARG A 103 13.32 -2.73 0.16
N GLN A 104 12.50 -3.73 -0.12
CA GLN A 104 12.71 -4.73 -1.15
C GLN A 104 11.75 -4.50 -2.32
N VAL A 105 12.11 -4.98 -3.51
CA VAL A 105 11.22 -4.93 -4.66
C VAL A 105 9.96 -5.74 -4.36
N ILE A 106 8.79 -5.12 -4.52
CA ILE A 106 7.51 -5.82 -4.35
C ILE A 106 7.26 -6.74 -5.55
N SER A 107 6.92 -7.99 -5.28
CA SER A 107 6.65 -9.05 -6.26
C SER A 107 5.77 -10.15 -5.66
N SER A 108 5.46 -11.19 -6.45
CA SER A 108 4.67 -12.35 -5.98
C SER A 108 5.32 -13.08 -4.80
N ASN A 109 6.65 -12.98 -4.65
CA ASN A 109 7.40 -13.61 -3.58
C ASN A 109 7.53 -12.72 -2.33
N SER A 110 7.01 -11.49 -2.36
CA SER A 110 7.05 -10.60 -1.21
C SER A 110 6.19 -11.15 -0.08
N MET A 111 6.77 -11.18 1.11
CA MET A 111 6.09 -11.56 2.34
C MET A 111 5.09 -10.46 2.73
N ILE A 112 3.85 -10.87 2.99
CA ILE A 112 2.76 -9.99 3.38
C ILE A 112 2.15 -10.44 4.71
N GLY A 113 1.58 -9.48 5.42
CA GLY A 113 0.85 -9.73 6.66
C GLY A 113 -0.21 -8.67 6.89
N ILE A 114 -1.07 -8.87 7.89
CA ILE A 114 -2.14 -7.93 8.23
C ILE A 114 -1.56 -6.70 8.92
N ASN A 115 -2.03 -5.53 8.51
CA ASN A 115 -1.75 -4.29 9.21
C ASN A 115 -2.67 -4.17 10.43
N THR A 116 -2.15 -4.47 11.64
CA THR A 116 -2.91 -4.34 12.89
C THR A 116 -3.15 -2.90 13.32
N GLU A 117 -2.38 -1.95 12.78
CA GLU A 117 -2.50 -0.52 13.09
C GLU A 117 -3.59 0.17 12.25
N MET A 118 -4.15 -0.51 11.24
CA MET A 118 -5.16 0.08 10.37
C MET A 118 -6.54 0.02 11.02
N LYS A 119 -7.05 1.16 11.49
CA LYS A 119 -8.44 1.31 11.92
C LYS A 119 -9.34 1.58 10.72
N ALA A 120 -9.86 0.51 10.12
CA ALA A 120 -10.74 0.50 8.94
C ALA A 120 -10.10 1.11 7.66
N PRO A 121 -10.43 0.60 6.46
CA PRO A 121 -9.92 1.19 5.22
C PRO A 121 -10.38 2.65 5.11
N LEU A 122 -9.45 3.53 4.71
CA LEU A 122 -9.79 4.89 4.30
C LEU A 122 -10.75 4.78 3.12
N ILE A 123 -12.05 4.93 3.37
CA ILE A 123 -13.04 5.09 2.32
C ILE A 123 -12.72 6.42 1.65
N ILE A 124 -11.95 6.38 0.56
CA ILE A 124 -11.80 7.52 -0.33
C ILE A 124 -13.13 7.59 -1.08
N THR A 125 -14.10 8.30 -0.50
CA THR A 125 -15.31 8.70 -1.21
C THR A 125 -14.86 9.57 -2.37
N SER A 126 -15.01 9.06 -3.59
CA SER A 126 -14.91 9.86 -4.81
C SER A 126 -16.10 10.81 -4.88
N GLU A 127 -16.11 11.85 -4.06
CA GLU A 127 -16.94 13.04 -4.29
C GLU A 127 -16.07 14.07 -5.01
N GLY A 128 -16.27 14.16 -6.32
CA GLY A 128 -15.51 15.04 -7.20
C GLY A 128 -16.12 15.05 -8.59
N SER A 129 -17.41 15.37 -8.67
CA SER A 129 -18.04 15.82 -9.92
C SER A 129 -17.64 17.28 -10.14
N TYR A 130 -16.91 17.54 -11.23
CA TYR A 130 -16.85 18.85 -11.88
C TYR A 130 -17.44 18.70 -13.29
#